data_AF-A0A497BJ16-F1
#
_entry.id   AF-A0A497BJ16-F1
#
_cell.length_a   1.000
_cell.length_b   1.000
_cell.length_c   1.000
_cell.angle_alpha   90.00
_cell.angle_beta   90.00
_cell.angle_gamma   90.00
#
_symmetry.space_group_name_H-M   'P 1'
#
loop_
_entity.id
_entity.type
_entity.pdbx_description
1 polymer ?
#
loop_
_entity_poly.entity_id
_entity_poly.type
_entity_poly.pdbx_seq_one_letter_code
_entity_poly.pdbx_strand_id
1 'polypeptide(L)'
;MPDISEHKQQWEQTALEKSLARFPERREQFETLSSIPVERLYTPADVETDYLDDLGFPGQPPFTRGVQPTMYRGRFWTMRQYAGYATAEESNRRYKYL
;
A
#
# COMPACT_ATOMS: atom_id res chain seq x y z
N MET A 1 -17.13 21.25 3.58
CA MET A 1 -17.08 19.89 4.17
C MET A 1 -16.71 20.06 5.64
N PRO A 2 -17.20 19.23 6.57
CA PRO A 2 -16.69 19.25 7.94
C PRO A 2 -15.16 19.10 7.90
N ASP A 3 -14.45 19.90 8.70
CA ASP A 3 -12.99 19.84 8.75
C ASP A 3 -12.59 18.51 9.39
N ILE A 4 -12.07 17.61 8.56
CA ILE A 4 -11.62 16.27 8.97
C ILE A 4 -10.51 16.39 10.01
N SER A 5 -9.72 17.46 9.94
CA SER A 5 -8.64 17.75 10.89
C SER A 5 -9.19 18.03 12.29
N GLU A 6 -10.24 18.85 12.39
CA GLU A 6 -10.90 19.14 13.68
C GLU A 6 -11.51 17.88 14.29
N HIS A 7 -12.16 17.05 13.47
CA HIS A 7 -12.76 15.80 13.96
C HIS A 7 -11.70 14.78 14.41
N LYS A 8 -10.56 14.73 13.71
CA LYS A 8 -9.41 13.91 14.09
C LYS A 8 -8.86 14.36 15.45
N GLN A 9 -8.65 15.66 15.64
CA GLN A 9 -8.19 16.23 16.92
C GLN A 9 -9.17 15.93 18.07
N GLN A 10 -10.47 16.08 17.82
CA GLN A 10 -11.49 15.77 18.83
C GLN A 10 -11.44 14.29 19.23
N TRP A 11 -11.26 13.38 18.28
CA TRP A 11 -11.12 11.95 18.55
C TRP A 11 -9.84 11.64 19.35
N GLU A 12 -8.73 12.30 19.03
CA GLU A 12 -7.46 12.17 19.76
C GLU A 12 -7.61 12.54 21.24
N GLN A 13 -8.23 13.68 21.52
CA GLN A 13 -8.42 14.20 22.89
C GLN A 13 -9.50 13.47 23.70
N THR A 14 -10.36 12.68 23.06
CA THR A 14 -11.50 12.04 23.73
C THR A 14 -11.35 10.53 23.81
N ALA A 15 -11.55 9.86 22.68
CA ALA A 15 -11.59 8.40 22.62
C ALA A 15 -10.19 7.81 22.74
N LEU A 16 -9.20 8.40 22.08
CA LEU A 16 -7.84 7.88 22.06
C LEU A 16 -7.15 8.03 23.42
N GLU A 17 -7.12 9.25 23.99
CA GLU A 17 -6.53 9.49 25.32
C GLU A 17 -7.11 8.57 26.39
N LYS A 18 -8.44 8.42 26.43
CA LYS A 18 -9.11 7.51 27.36
C LYS A 18 -8.67 6.06 27.18
N SER A 19 -8.44 5.62 25.95
CA SER A 19 -7.98 4.27 25.67
C SER A 19 -6.52 4.07 26.07
N LEU A 20 -5.63 5.02 25.72
CA LEU A 20 -4.20 4.96 26.02
C LEU A 20 -3.93 4.99 27.53
N ALA A 21 -4.72 5.77 28.28
CA ALA A 21 -4.62 5.81 29.74
C ALA A 21 -4.95 4.45 30.40
N ARG A 22 -5.84 3.67 29.79
CA ARG A 22 -6.22 2.34 30.29
C ARG A 22 -5.32 1.22 29.75
N PHE A 23 -4.94 1.32 28.48
CA PHE A 23 -4.16 0.32 27.76
C PHE A 23 -3.15 1.05 26.86
N PRO A 24 -1.89 1.20 27.30
CA PRO A 24 -0.87 1.80 26.48
C PRO A 24 -0.55 0.92 25.28
N GLU A 25 -0.04 1.54 24.22
CA GLU A 25 0.40 0.82 23.04
C GLU A 25 1.70 0.04 23.29
N ARG A 26 1.94 -0.94 22.41
CA ARG A 26 3.08 -1.86 22.53
C ARG A 26 4.44 -1.19 22.27
N ARG A 27 4.44 -0.05 21.61
CA ARG A 27 5.62 0.74 21.24
C ARG A 27 5.24 2.21 21.28
N GLU A 28 6.22 3.05 21.57
CA GLU A 28 6.04 4.51 21.52
C GLU A 28 5.90 5.00 20.08
N GLN A 29 6.63 4.39 19.14
CA GLN A 29 6.56 4.69 17.71
C GLN A 29 6.44 3.41 16.89
N PHE A 30 5.67 3.48 15.82
CA PHE A 30 5.55 2.42 14.83
C PHE A 30 6.28 2.85 13.58
N GLU A 31 7.08 1.95 13.02
CA GLU A 31 7.85 2.19 11.80
C GLU A 31 7.69 1.02 10.85
N THR A 32 7.80 1.32 9.55
CA THR A 32 7.96 0.29 8.51
C THR A 32 9.35 -0.36 8.58
N LEU A 33 9.56 -1.44 7.82
CA LEU A 33 10.88 -2.09 7.71
C LEU A 33 11.97 -1.18 7.11
N SER A 34 11.57 -0.07 6.49
CA SER A 34 12.47 0.94 5.93
C SER A 34 12.63 2.16 6.84
N SER A 35 12.27 2.05 8.13
CA SER A 35 12.37 3.12 9.13
C SER A 35 11.55 4.37 8.80
N ILE A 36 10.41 4.19 8.14
CA ILE A 36 9.44 5.28 7.92
C ILE A 36 8.43 5.24 9.07
N PRO A 37 8.26 6.33 9.84
CA PRO A 37 7.24 6.44 10.89
C PRO A 37 5.84 6.23 10.34
N VAL A 38 5.01 5.50 11.08
CA VAL A 38 3.62 5.19 10.73
C VAL A 38 2.72 5.80 11.79
N GLU A 39 1.90 6.75 11.35
CA GLU A 39 0.90 7.38 12.20
C GLU A 39 -0.26 6.42 12.50
N ARG A 40 -0.94 6.65 13.62
CA ARG A 40 -2.07 5.80 14.07
C ARG A 40 -3.24 5.79 13.10
N LEU A 41 -3.47 6.91 12.43
CA LEU A 41 -4.59 7.11 11.52
C LEU A 41 -4.21 8.12 10.43
N TYR A 42 -4.41 7.71 9.18
CA TYR A 42 -4.32 8.58 8.01
C TYR A 42 -5.73 8.90 7.50
N THR A 43 -5.93 10.16 7.15
CA THR A 43 -7.19 10.74 6.68
C THR A 43 -6.93 11.52 5.39
N PRO A 44 -7.98 11.95 4.65
CA PRO A 44 -7.80 12.82 3.50
C PRO A 44 -7.08 14.15 3.81
N ALA A 45 -7.03 14.59 5.06
CA ALA A 45 -6.28 15.78 5.47
C ALA A 45 -4.77 15.54 5.60
N ASP A 46 -4.34 14.28 5.72
CA ASP A 46 -2.94 13.91 5.90
C ASP A 46 -2.19 13.72 4.56
N VAL A 47 -2.91 13.84 3.44
CA VAL A 47 -2.36 13.61 2.10
C VAL A 47 -2.69 14.81 1.21
N GLU A 48 -1.67 15.62 0.94
CA GLU A 48 -1.72 16.60 -0.15
C GLU A 48 -1.38 15.86 -1.45
N THR A 49 -2.33 15.81 -2.38
CA THR A 49 -2.15 15.13 -3.66
C THR A 49 -2.91 15.88 -4.73
N ASP A 50 -2.19 16.28 -5.78
CA ASP A 50 -2.83 16.72 -7.02
C ASP A 50 -3.26 15.47 -7.79
N TYR A 51 -4.58 15.29 -7.93
CA TYR A 51 -5.11 14.12 -8.61
C TYR A 51 -4.57 13.98 -10.04
N LEU A 52 -4.43 15.07 -10.78
CA LEU A 52 -4.04 15.01 -12.19
C LEU A 52 -2.54 14.78 -12.33
N ASP A 53 -1.73 15.43 -11.50
CA ASP A 53 -0.27 15.39 -11.63
C ASP A 53 0.37 14.20 -10.88
N ASP A 54 -0.13 13.84 -9.69
CA ASP A 54 0.46 12.78 -8.87
C ASP A 54 -0.17 11.40 -9.12
N LEU A 55 -1.48 11.34 -9.39
CA LEU A 55 -2.21 10.08 -9.58
C LEU A 55 -2.49 9.77 -11.05
N GLY A 56 -3.08 10.73 -11.75
CA GLY A 56 -3.53 10.62 -13.14
C GLY A 56 -4.53 9.48 -13.39
N PHE A 57 -4.55 9.03 -14.65
CA PHE A 57 -5.34 7.88 -15.11
C PHE A 57 -4.39 6.73 -15.51
N PRO A 58 -4.81 5.46 -15.42
CA PRO A 58 -3.98 4.33 -15.83
C PRO A 58 -3.66 4.38 -17.33
N GLY A 59 -2.44 3.98 -17.71
CA GLY A 59 -1.99 3.97 -19.11
C GLY A 59 -1.42 5.30 -19.62
N GLN A 60 -1.30 6.32 -18.76
CA GLN A 60 -0.68 7.60 -19.08
C GLN A 60 0.20 8.09 -17.92
N PRO A 61 1.16 9.00 -18.16
CA PRO A 61 1.94 9.62 -17.09
C PRO A 61 1.04 10.21 -15.98
N PRO A 62 1.44 10.15 -14.69
CA PRO A 62 2.70 9.61 -14.15
C PRO A 62 2.72 8.07 -13.99
N PHE A 63 1.70 7.36 -14.50
CA PHE A 63 1.54 5.90 -14.39
C PHE A 63 1.39 5.36 -12.96
N THR A 64 1.17 6.22 -11.96
CA THR A 64 0.95 5.84 -10.55
C THR A 64 -0.17 4.80 -10.41
N ARG A 65 -1.20 4.86 -11.26
CA ARG A 65 -2.34 3.93 -11.27
C ARG A 65 -2.19 2.75 -12.22
N GLY A 66 -1.02 2.58 -12.83
CA GLY A 66 -0.67 1.46 -13.71
C GLY A 66 -0.30 1.91 -15.13
N VAL A 67 0.54 1.10 -15.78
CA VAL A 67 1.10 1.37 -17.12
C VAL A 67 0.18 0.99 -18.28
N GLN A 68 -0.92 0.27 -18.03
CA GLN A 68 -1.90 -0.12 -19.04
C GLN A 68 -3.28 0.46 -18.70
N PRO A 69 -4.07 0.94 -19.66
CA PRO A 69 -5.37 1.56 -19.37
C PRO A 69 -6.41 0.58 -18.82
N THR A 70 -6.34 -0.70 -19.18
CA THR A 70 -7.30 -1.73 -18.74
C THR A 70 -6.77 -2.66 -17.65
N MET A 71 -5.46 -2.61 -17.37
CA MET A 71 -4.77 -3.48 -16.41
C MET A 71 -5.29 -4.93 -16.44
N TYR A 72 -5.62 -5.48 -15.27
CA TYR A 72 -6.03 -6.87 -15.11
C TYR A 72 -7.47 -7.17 -15.52
N ARG A 73 -8.25 -6.16 -15.92
CA ARG A 73 -9.53 -6.39 -16.60
C ARG A 73 -9.32 -6.83 -18.05
N GLY A 74 -8.23 -6.40 -18.68
CA GLY A 74 -7.87 -6.79 -20.05
C GLY A 74 -6.98 -8.04 -20.10
N ARG A 75 -5.91 -8.06 -19.31
CA ARG A 75 -4.98 -9.19 -19.24
C ARG A 75 -4.42 -9.35 -17.83
N PHE A 76 -4.50 -10.55 -17.27
CA PHE A 76 -3.84 -10.84 -15.99
C PHE A 76 -2.33 -10.64 -16.05
N TRP A 77 -1.72 -10.44 -14.88
CA TRP A 77 -0.27 -10.49 -14.78
C TRP A 77 0.24 -11.86 -15.24
N THR A 78 1.49 -11.90 -15.72
CA THR A 78 2.09 -13.18 -16.09
C THR A 78 2.42 -13.94 -14.80
N MET A 79 1.77 -15.09 -14.60
CA MET A 79 2.19 -16.04 -13.57
C MET A 79 3.52 -16.65 -14.01
N ARG A 80 4.63 -16.16 -13.45
CA ARG A 80 5.99 -16.58 -13.80
C ARG A 80 6.66 -17.20 -12.59
N GLN A 81 6.55 -18.52 -12.48
CA GLN A 81 7.19 -19.26 -11.39
C GLN A 81 8.70 -19.30 -11.61
N TYR A 82 9.46 -18.95 -10.57
CA TYR A 82 10.86 -19.31 -10.50
C TYR A 82 10.94 -20.83 -10.35
N ALA A 83 11.61 -21.48 -11.30
CA ALA A 83 11.86 -22.91 -11.29
C ALA A 83 13.28 -23.15 -11.83
N GLY A 84 13.87 -24.26 -11.42
CA GLY A 84 15.22 -24.66 -11.80
C GLY A 84 15.87 -25.44 -10.67
N TYR A 85 16.24 -26.68 -10.92
CA TYR A 85 16.97 -27.52 -9.99
C TYR A 85 17.74 -28.61 -10.76
N ALA A 86 18.83 -29.10 -10.15
CA ALA A 86 19.67 -30.15 -10.72
C ALA A 86 20.16 -29.83 -12.14
N THR A 87 19.96 -30.74 -13.10
CA THR A 87 20.49 -30.56 -14.46
C THR A 87 19.56 -29.74 -15.36
N ALA A 88 20.11 -29.23 -16.46
CA ALA A 88 19.35 -28.49 -17.46
C ALA A 88 18.18 -29.33 -18.04
N GLU A 89 18.38 -30.63 -18.24
CA GLU A 89 17.34 -31.53 -18.75
C GLU A 89 16.18 -31.69 -17.75
N GLU A 90 16.48 -31.90 -16.48
CA GLU A 90 15.46 -32.05 -15.43
C GLU A 90 14.67 -30.76 -15.21
N SER A 91 15.36 -29.62 -15.23
CA SER A 91 14.71 -28.30 -15.21
C SER A 91 13.81 -28.09 -16.43
N ASN A 92 14.26 -28.47 -17.64
CA ASN A 92 13.43 -28.38 -18.86
C ASN A 92 12.17 -29.25 -18.78
N ARG A 93 12.27 -30.47 -18.24
CA ARG A 93 11.11 -31.34 -18.02
C ARG A 93 10.10 -30.68 -17.08
N ARG A 94 10.57 -30.02 -16.01
CA ARG A 94 9.70 -29.29 -15.08
C ARG A 94 9.06 -28.06 -15.73
N TYR A 95 9.79 -27.29 -16.54
CA TYR A 95 9.24 -26.11 -17.23
C TYR A 95 8.11 -26.45 -18.20
N LYS A 96 8.15 -27.63 -18.84
CA LYS A 96 7.09 -28.07 -19.75
C LYS A 96 5.84 -28.58 -19.02
N TYR A 97 5.97 -28.96 -17.76
CA TYR A 97 4.85 -29.41 -16.93
C TYR A 97 4.06 -28.22 -16.34
N LEU A 98 4.74 -27.12 -16.03
CA LEU A 98 4.16 -25.89 -15.47
C LEU A 98 3.60 -24.98 -16.56
#